data_AF-A0A737CB97-F1
#
_entry.id   AF-A0A737CB97-F1
#
_cell.length_a   1.000
_cell.length_b   1.000
_cell.length_c   1.000
_cell.angle_alpha   90.00
_cell.angle_beta   90.00
_cell.angle_gamma   90.00
#
_symmetry.space_group_name_H-M   'P 1'
#
loop_
_entity.id
_entity.type
_entity.pdbx_description
1 polymer ?
#
loop_
_entity_poly.entity_id
_entity_poly.type
_entity_poly.pdbx_seq_one_letter_code
_entity_poly.pdbx_strand_id
1 'polypeptide(L)'
;MIKPDDISFIEHLVELFFHAKVKVSEIKEKFADHDKVLICYKFKEFEQEVVRLITNDNEFINCLCEKGLEPPDPECVFPDKDFGTYGSLQGDMEFWWHVYWKPFWESLKEEERKQYLERSNLSIGTIEFLEHHH
;
A
#
# COMPACT_ATOMS: atom_id res chain seq x y z
N MET A 1 0.97 2.94 -1.24
CA MET A 1 1.87 2.38 -2.27
C MET A 1 1.43 0.98 -2.57
N ILE A 2 1.62 0.51 -3.80
CA ILE A 2 1.29 -0.86 -4.18
C ILE A 2 2.37 -1.46 -5.06
N LYS A 3 2.46 -2.79 -5.09
CA LYS A 3 3.34 -3.50 -6.02
C LYS A 3 2.76 -3.36 -7.45
N PRO A 4 3.60 -3.36 -8.50
CA PRO A 4 3.12 -3.21 -9.89
C PRO A 4 2.05 -4.23 -10.28
N ASP A 5 2.16 -5.46 -9.76
CA ASP A 5 1.22 -6.55 -10.05
C ASP A 5 -0.19 -6.28 -9.51
N ASP A 6 -0.31 -5.46 -8.47
CA ASP A 6 -1.60 -5.12 -7.85
C ASP A 6 -2.39 -4.04 -8.61
N ILE A 7 -1.75 -3.30 -9.52
CA ILE A 7 -2.45 -2.29 -10.34
C ILE A 7 -3.56 -2.95 -11.17
N SER A 8 -3.25 -4.10 -11.78
CA SER A 8 -4.20 -4.84 -12.61
C SER A 8 -5.41 -5.33 -11.82
N PHE A 9 -5.21 -5.66 -10.55
CA PHE A 9 -6.29 -6.05 -9.65
C PHE A 9 -7.22 -4.86 -9.35
N ILE A 10 -6.66 -3.68 -9.09
CA ILE A 10 -7.45 -2.45 -8.88
C ILE A 10 -8.24 -2.12 -10.15
N GLU A 11 -7.61 -2.16 -11.33
CA GLU A 11 -8.28 -1.93 -12.61
C GLU A 11 -9.47 -2.88 -12.81
N HIS A 12 -9.29 -4.16 -12.49
CA HIS A 12 -10.35 -5.15 -12.56
C HIS A 12 -11.50 -4.86 -11.60
N LEU A 13 -11.21 -4.48 -10.35
CA LEU A 13 -12.27 -4.12 -9.38
C LEU A 13 -13.05 -2.89 -9.83
N VAL A 14 -12.39 -1.88 -10.40
CA VAL A 14 -13.08 -0.69 -10.91
C VAL A 14 -14.02 -1.08 -12.06
N GLU A 15 -13.59 -1.93 -12.98
CA GLU A 15 -14.45 -2.43 -14.06
C GLU A 15 -15.66 -3.21 -13.51
N LEU A 16 -15.47 -4.01 -12.45
CA LEU A 16 -16.52 -4.80 -11.82
C LEU A 16 -17.57 -3.93 -11.09
N PHE A 17 -17.13 -2.91 -10.34
CA PHE A 17 -18.01 -2.12 -9.47
C PHE A 17 -18.62 -0.89 -10.14
N PHE A 18 -17.93 -0.32 -11.14
CA PHE A 18 -18.34 0.93 -11.80
C PHE A 18 -18.63 0.74 -13.29
N HIS A 19 -18.61 -0.51 -13.79
CA HIS A 19 -18.89 -0.87 -15.18
C HIS A 19 -18.07 -0.07 -16.22
N ALA A 20 -16.88 0.37 -15.82
CA ALA A 20 -16.02 1.24 -16.61
C ALA A 20 -14.64 0.61 -16.76
N LYS A 21 -14.21 0.43 -18.02
CA LYS A 21 -12.82 0.08 -18.30
C LYS A 21 -11.91 1.24 -17.90
N VAL A 22 -11.03 0.99 -16.96
CA VAL A 22 -10.04 1.95 -16.50
C VAL A 22 -8.64 1.45 -16.81
N LYS A 23 -7.73 2.38 -17.05
CA LYS A 23 -6.30 2.15 -16.95
C LYS A 23 -5.74 3.15 -15.96
N VAL A 24 -5.32 2.69 -14.80
CA VAL A 24 -4.87 3.57 -13.72
C VAL A 24 -3.65 4.36 -14.21
N SER A 25 -3.80 5.67 -14.31
CA SER A 25 -2.81 6.59 -14.87
C SER A 25 -2.60 7.81 -13.98
N GLU A 26 -1.65 8.66 -14.35
CA GLU A 26 -1.39 9.92 -13.63
C GLU A 26 -2.52 10.94 -13.80
N ILE A 27 -3.44 10.70 -14.74
CA ILE A 27 -4.60 11.52 -14.98
C ILE A 27 -5.67 11.14 -13.95
N LYS A 28 -6.19 12.16 -13.27
CA LYS A 28 -7.32 12.02 -12.36
C LYS A 28 -8.59 11.70 -13.11
N GLU A 29 -9.07 10.47 -12.95
CA GLU A 29 -10.33 10.00 -13.53
C GLU A 29 -11.42 9.91 -12.46
N LYS A 30 -12.66 10.11 -12.89
CA LYS A 30 -13.85 9.98 -12.06
C LYS A 30 -14.81 8.99 -12.73
N PHE A 31 -15.18 7.96 -11.99
CA PHE A 31 -16.17 6.97 -12.35
C PHE A 31 -17.41 7.18 -11.49
N ALA A 32 -18.58 7.07 -12.09
CA ALA A 32 -19.85 7.17 -11.39
C ALA A 32 -20.81 6.12 -11.92
N ASP A 33 -21.41 5.37 -11.01
CA ASP A 33 -22.40 4.34 -11.30
C ASP A 33 -23.51 4.47 -10.25
N HIS A 34 -24.72 4.83 -10.67
CA HIS A 34 -25.83 5.18 -9.78
C HIS A 34 -25.44 6.23 -8.71
N ASP A 35 -25.47 5.88 -7.42
CA ASP A 35 -25.09 6.71 -6.28
C ASP A 35 -23.62 6.54 -5.86
N LYS A 36 -22.90 5.63 -6.52
CA LYS A 36 -21.48 5.34 -6.27
C LYS A 36 -20.60 6.27 -7.09
N VAL A 37 -19.54 6.78 -6.47
CA VAL A 37 -18.55 7.63 -7.10
C VAL A 37 -17.17 7.15 -6.69
N LEU A 38 -16.30 6.95 -7.67
CA LEU A 38 -14.88 6.69 -7.48
C LEU A 38 -14.06 7.76 -8.19
N ILE A 39 -13.03 8.24 -7.53
CA ILE A 39 -11.95 9.02 -8.13
C ILE A 39 -10.67 8.19 -7.99
N CYS A 40 -9.98 8.00 -9.11
CA CYS A 40 -8.78 7.18 -9.17
C CYS A 40 -7.68 7.88 -9.97
N TYR A 41 -6.45 7.80 -9.47
CA TYR A 41 -5.22 8.17 -10.18
C TYR A 41 -4.02 7.54 -9.49
N LYS A 42 -2.88 7.54 -10.17
CA LYS A 42 -1.59 7.19 -9.58
C LYS A 42 -0.58 8.32 -9.69
N PHE A 43 0.43 8.26 -8.86
CA PHE A 43 1.58 9.15 -8.90
C PHE A 43 2.79 8.44 -8.30
N LYS A 44 3.98 9.00 -8.48
CA LYS A 44 5.21 8.49 -7.88
C LYS A 44 5.52 9.20 -6.58
N GLU A 45 5.88 8.43 -5.57
CA GLU A 45 6.44 8.93 -4.32
C GLU A 45 7.45 7.91 -3.79
N PHE A 46 8.60 8.36 -3.29
CA PHE A 46 9.71 7.48 -2.88
C PHE A 46 10.14 6.48 -3.98
N GLU A 47 10.09 6.93 -5.24
CA GLU A 47 10.32 6.09 -6.44
C GLU A 47 9.36 4.91 -6.61
N GLN A 48 8.32 4.81 -5.77
CA GLN A 48 7.27 3.79 -5.83
C GLN A 48 5.98 4.35 -6.45
N GLU A 49 5.16 3.45 -6.99
CA GLU A 49 3.83 3.80 -7.47
C GLU A 49 2.83 3.89 -6.29
N VAL A 50 2.14 5.02 -6.20
CA VAL A 50 1.05 5.26 -5.25
C VAL A 50 -0.24 5.40 -6.04
N VAL A 51 -1.18 4.48 -5.83
CA VAL A 51 -2.55 4.63 -6.32
C VAL A 51 -3.40 5.28 -5.24
N ARG A 52 -4.11 6.35 -5.60
CA ARG A 52 -5.09 6.99 -4.72
C ARG A 52 -6.50 6.71 -5.22
N LEU A 53 -7.29 6.11 -4.35
CA LEU A 53 -8.69 5.80 -4.55
C LEU A 53 -9.52 6.60 -3.55
N ILE A 54 -10.54 7.32 -4.03
CA ILE A 54 -11.48 8.06 -3.20
C ILE A 54 -12.87 7.63 -3.63
N THR A 55 -13.59 6.93 -2.77
CA THR A 55 -14.92 6.39 -3.07
C THR A 55 -15.87 6.56 -1.90
N ASN A 56 -17.18 6.55 -2.18
CA ASN A 56 -18.24 6.41 -1.19
C ASN A 56 -18.83 4.99 -1.11
N ASP A 57 -18.32 4.06 -1.92
CA ASP A 57 -18.79 2.67 -1.95
C ASP A 57 -18.02 1.78 -0.97
N ASN A 58 -18.69 1.34 0.09
CA ASN A 58 -18.08 0.52 1.14
C ASN A 58 -17.77 -0.91 0.68
N GLU A 59 -18.55 -1.48 -0.23
CA GLU A 59 -18.31 -2.84 -0.74
C GLU A 59 -16.98 -2.90 -1.53
N PHE A 60 -16.72 -1.90 -2.37
CA PHE A 60 -15.45 -1.73 -3.07
C PHE A 60 -14.27 -1.60 -2.10
N ILE A 61 -14.41 -0.82 -1.02
CA ILE A 61 -13.37 -0.69 0.02
C ILE A 61 -13.12 -2.05 0.69
N ASN A 62 -14.17 -2.79 1.03
CA ASN A 62 -14.04 -4.10 1.67
C ASN A 62 -13.29 -5.10 0.77
N CYS A 63 -13.60 -5.17 -0.53
CA CYS A 63 -12.87 -6.03 -1.46
C CYS A 63 -11.39 -5.67 -1.59
N LEU A 64 -11.05 -4.38 -1.52
CA LEU A 64 -9.65 -3.93 -1.49
C LEU A 64 -8.93 -4.36 -0.20
N CYS A 65 -9.61 -4.26 0.94
CA CYS A 65 -9.06 -4.69 2.22
C CYS A 65 -8.88 -6.21 2.28
N GLU A 66 -9.85 -6.99 1.79
CA GLU A 66 -9.80 -8.46 1.75
C GLU A 66 -8.65 -8.98 0.87
N LYS A 67 -8.29 -8.25 -0.19
CA LYS A 67 -7.12 -8.57 -1.01
C LYS A 67 -5.81 -8.51 -0.20
N GLY A 68 -5.76 -7.70 0.85
CA GLY A 68 -4.57 -7.52 1.68
C GLY A 68 -3.42 -6.90 0.88
N LEU A 69 -3.67 -5.77 0.21
CA LEU A 69 -2.64 -5.08 -0.59
C LEU A 69 -1.43 -4.71 0.29
N GLU A 70 -0.25 -5.16 -0.13
CA GLU A 70 0.99 -4.98 0.60
C GLU A 70 1.76 -3.79 0.03
N PRO A 71 2.18 -2.81 0.86
CA PRO A 71 3.15 -1.84 0.43
C PRO A 71 4.49 -2.51 0.06
N PRO A 72 5.33 -1.88 -0.78
CA PRO A 72 6.69 -2.34 -1.05
C PRO A 72 7.54 -2.37 0.22
N ASP A 73 8.39 -3.38 0.35
CA ASP A 73 9.20 -3.63 1.53
C ASP A 73 10.09 -2.42 1.89
N PRO A 74 10.41 -2.19 3.19
CA PRO A 74 11.19 -1.03 3.62
C PRO A 74 12.53 -0.90 2.90
N GLU A 75 13.23 -2.02 2.69
CA GLU A 75 14.53 -2.09 1.99
C GLU A 75 14.41 -1.84 0.48
N CYS A 76 13.22 -2.05 -0.09
CA CYS A 76 12.96 -1.70 -1.49
C CYS A 76 12.75 -0.19 -1.66
N VAL A 77 12.09 0.45 -0.70
CA VAL A 77 11.84 1.91 -0.72
C VAL A 77 13.08 2.72 -0.32
N PHE A 78 13.88 2.21 0.61
CA PHE A 78 15.10 2.86 1.10
C PHE A 78 16.31 1.90 1.05
N PRO A 79 16.81 1.55 -0.15
CA PRO A 79 17.90 0.57 -0.30
C PRO A 79 19.21 1.03 0.33
N ASP A 80 19.44 2.34 0.40
CA ASP A 80 20.66 2.93 0.97
C ASP A 80 20.58 3.16 2.50
N LYS A 81 19.47 2.76 3.14
CA LYS A 81 19.27 2.99 4.58
C LYS A 81 19.19 1.69 5.36
N ASP A 82 19.87 1.69 6.50
CA ASP A 82 19.84 0.58 7.46
C ASP A 82 18.86 0.89 8.60
N PHE A 83 17.72 0.20 8.60
CA PHE A 83 16.68 0.35 9.61
C PHE A 83 17.14 -0.10 11.02
N GLY A 84 18.16 -0.95 11.13
CA GLY A 84 18.73 -1.35 12.42
C GLY A 84 19.61 -0.27 13.05
N THR A 85 20.28 0.55 12.24
CA THR A 85 21.17 1.62 12.72
C THR A 85 20.46 2.98 12.83
N TYR A 86 19.41 3.21 12.03
CA TYR A 86 18.56 4.41 12.11
C TYR A 86 17.55 4.27 13.26
N GLY A 87 18.05 4.35 14.50
CA GLY A 87 17.23 4.37 15.72
C GLY A 87 16.25 5.56 15.84
N SER A 88 16.00 6.30 14.77
CA SER A 88 14.99 7.36 14.70
C SER A 88 14.51 7.51 13.25
N LEU A 89 13.25 7.15 13.00
CA LEU A 89 12.54 7.60 11.81
C LEU A 89 12.58 9.14 11.81
N GLN A 90 13.15 9.76 10.77
CA GLN A 90 13.12 11.20 10.62
C GLN A 90 12.90 11.58 9.15
N GLY A 91 12.16 12.67 8.94
CA GLY A 91 11.88 13.24 7.63
C GLY A 91 11.11 12.28 6.74
N ASP A 92 11.60 12.08 5.53
CA ASP A 92 10.99 11.25 4.48
C ASP A 92 10.67 9.81 4.93
N MET A 93 11.52 9.20 5.75
CA MET A 93 11.32 7.84 6.23
C MET A 93 10.22 7.76 7.30
N GLU A 94 10.14 8.76 8.18
CA GLU A 94 9.06 8.89 9.18
C GLU A 94 7.71 9.09 8.49
N PHE A 95 7.66 9.99 7.51
CA PHE A 95 6.45 10.18 6.72
C PHE A 95 6.02 8.89 6.02
N TRP A 96 6.94 8.23 5.30
CA TRP A 96 6.63 6.99 4.62
C TRP A 96 6.11 5.91 5.58
N TRP A 97 6.77 5.77 6.73
CA TRP A 97 6.37 4.82 7.75
C TRP A 97 4.95 5.08 8.22
N HIS A 98 4.63 6.32 8.64
CA HIS A 98 3.33 6.63 9.19
C HIS A 98 2.19 6.62 8.17
N VAL A 99 2.46 7.02 6.93
CA VAL A 99 1.42 7.17 5.89
C VAL A 99 1.15 5.85 5.16
N TYR A 100 2.17 5.04 4.89
CA TYR A 100 2.04 3.86 4.03
C TYR A 100 2.26 2.55 4.76
N TRP A 101 3.30 2.45 5.58
CA TRP A 101 3.73 1.17 6.13
C TRP A 101 2.99 0.78 7.42
N LYS A 102 2.95 1.69 8.39
CA LYS A 102 2.36 1.49 9.71
C LYS A 102 0.89 1.04 9.63
N PRO A 103 0.00 1.66 8.82
CA PRO A 103 -1.38 1.20 8.71
C PRO A 103 -1.51 -0.25 8.21
N PHE A 104 -0.64 -0.66 7.28
CA PHE A 104 -0.57 -2.05 6.83
C PHE A 104 -0.11 -2.96 7.96
N TRP A 105 1.01 -2.64 8.61
CA TRP A 105 1.56 -3.45 9.69
C TRP A 105 0.60 -3.62 10.88
N GLU A 106 -0.09 -2.54 11.26
CA GLU A 106 -1.11 -2.55 12.31
C GLU A 106 -2.36 -3.35 11.93
N SER A 107 -2.69 -3.46 10.63
CA SER A 107 -3.83 -4.23 10.15
C SER A 107 -3.64 -5.75 10.26
N LEU A 108 -2.39 -6.22 10.29
CA LEU A 108 -2.06 -7.64 10.40
C LEU A 108 -2.17 -8.14 11.84
N LYS A 109 -2.70 -9.36 12.02
CA LYS A 109 -2.63 -10.11 13.29
C LYS A 109 -1.23 -10.62 13.54
N GLU A 110 -0.95 -11.06 14.77
CA GLU A 110 0.37 -11.55 15.17
C GLU A 110 0.88 -12.69 14.27
N GLU A 111 0.00 -13.63 13.90
CA GLU A 111 0.28 -14.77 13.05
C GLU A 111 0.55 -14.33 11.60
N GLU A 112 -0.19 -13.33 11.11
CA GLU A 112 0.01 -12.77 9.77
C GLU A 112 1.33 -11.98 9.71
N ARG A 113 1.69 -11.29 10.79
CA ARG A 113 3.01 -10.63 10.92
C ARG A 113 4.14 -11.65 10.91
N LYS A 114 4.01 -12.77 11.66
CA LYS A 114 5.01 -13.85 11.65
C LYS A 114 5.16 -14.44 10.25
N GLN A 115 4.05 -14.78 9.60
CA GLN A 115 4.07 -15.29 8.22
C GLN A 115 4.67 -14.29 7.24
N TYR A 116 4.38 -12.99 7.42
CA TYR A 116 4.98 -11.93 6.64
C TYR A 116 6.51 -11.91 6.83
N LEU A 117 7.01 -11.92 8.07
CA LEU A 117 8.45 -11.93 8.35
C LEU A 117 9.15 -13.20 7.83
N GLU A 118 8.50 -14.36 7.91
CA GLU A 118 9.06 -15.64 7.43
C GLU A 118 9.19 -15.72 5.91
N ARG A 119 8.25 -15.12 5.16
CA ARG A 119 8.29 -15.12 3.68
C ARG A 119 9.07 -13.96 3.09
N SER A 120 9.28 -12.88 3.86
CA SER A 120 9.97 -11.68 3.39
C SER A 120 11.48 -11.84 3.54
N ASN A 121 12.22 -11.44 2.51
CA ASN A 121 13.70 -11.49 2.52
C ASN A 121 14.29 -10.23 3.17
N LEU A 122 13.80 -9.85 4.35
CA LEU A 122 14.28 -8.67 5.08
C LEU A 122 15.56 -9.00 5.84
N SER A 123 16.42 -7.99 6.01
CA SER A 123 17.57 -8.10 6.91
C SER A 123 17.12 -8.21 8.37
N ILE A 124 17.98 -8.82 9.20
CA ILE A 124 17.73 -8.98 10.64
C ILE A 124 17.46 -7.63 11.32
N GLY A 125 18.21 -6.58 10.96
CA GLY A 125 18.00 -5.24 11.52
C GLY A 125 16.63 -4.65 11.19
N THR A 126 16.13 -4.88 9.97
CA THR A 126 14.76 -4.48 9.59
C THR A 126 13.72 -5.30 10.35
N ILE A 127 13.92 -6.61 10.52
CA ILE A 127 13.00 -7.46 11.29
C ILE A 127 12.92 -6.98 12.74
N GLU A 128 14.06 -6.77 13.40
CA GLU A 128 14.11 -6.25 14.78
C GLU A 128 13.42 -4.89 14.89
N PHE A 129 13.62 -4.01 13.91
CA PHE A 129 12.92 -2.72 13.85
C PHE A 129 11.40 -2.90 13.77
N LEU A 130 10.90 -3.75 12.88
CA LEU A 130 9.46 -4.00 12.71
C LEU A 130 8.79 -4.59 13.96
N GLU A 131 9.52 -5.42 14.72
CA GLU A 131 9.01 -6.03 15.97
C GLU A 131 8.98 -5.05 17.15
N HIS A 132 9.87 -4.06 17.17
CA HIS A 132 9.99 -3.11 18.29
C HIS A 132 9.29 -1.77 18.02
N HIS A 133 8.95 -1.48 16.77
CA HIS A 133 8.33 -0.23 16.34
C HIS A 133 6.86 -0.47 15.96
N HIS A 134 5.96 -0.32 16.94
CA HIS A 134 4.50 -0.35 16.77
C HIS A 134 3.90 1.01 17.15
#